data_AF-A0A0D7CJQ1-F1
#
_entry.id   AF-A0A0D7CJQ1-F1
#
_cell.length_a   1.000
_cell.length_b   1.000
_cell.length_c   1.000
_cell.angle_alpha   90.00
_cell.angle_beta   90.00
_cell.angle_gamma   90.00
#
_symmetry.space_group_name_H-M   'P 1'
#
loop_
_entity.id
_entity.type
_entity.pdbx_description
1 polymer ?
#
loop_
_entity_poly.entity_id
_entity_poly.type
_entity_poly.pdbx_seq_one_letter_code
_entity_poly.pdbx_strand_id
1 'polypeptide(L)'
;MLPHLSDVIINSIEGDGAEVHIRAQPRAPKARCPDCRACSASVHSRYERQVADVPVSGQPTRISLCVRRFFCHNDACPRRTFVEQVESLVGRRRRRSIRLCQELTSIGLALAGRAGARLAEKLSITVSRMTLLRLVRAIPDDRPVIPKVVGIDDFALRKGAVYGTVVINMETHRPIDVFAERDAETVATWLQAHPGIRIICRDRAGAYADGCRLGAPEATEIADRWHLWKNLGEAVEKTVVVHLDCLHEPPDETPEAQTTGTPGERGAMTATAEHPLPGGTSVQEAVSESRLSQRTCERYAAVQELVAKGYSLNAMSRELGLCFRTVQRFAHATTADALLRTVNRGSSLDRFKPYLHHRWNEGCTNATTLHNELHNLGWRGSSRTVSRYVQQLRALEDPPTTTPVPPKPRRVAGWIMSDPSHLGSAATVQLKNILARCPELQAAHGHVRAFAEMIQTLGGALLPQWLQHVRANDLPAFHGFANSLERDLPAVTAGLTLSWSNGPTEGTVNRIKMLKRQMYGRAKLDLLRCRVLYAT
;
A
#
# COMPACT_ATOMS: atom_id res chain seq x y z
N MET A 1 -34.49 -36.75 -0.51
CA MET A 1 -33.09 -37.02 -0.85
C MET A 1 -32.46 -36.07 -1.87
N LEU A 2 -33.18 -35.39 -2.78
CA LEU A 2 -32.60 -34.32 -3.62
C LEU A 2 -33.64 -33.20 -3.80
N PRO A 3 -33.61 -32.11 -3.00
CA PRO A 3 -34.70 -31.14 -2.94
C PRO A 3 -34.93 -30.40 -4.27
N HIS A 4 -33.89 -30.23 -5.08
CA HIS A 4 -34.00 -29.60 -6.41
C HIS A 4 -34.68 -30.49 -7.47
N LEU A 5 -34.92 -31.77 -7.17
CA LEU A 5 -35.67 -32.70 -8.03
C LEU A 5 -37.13 -32.90 -7.59
N SER A 6 -37.63 -32.08 -6.65
CA SER A 6 -38.99 -32.20 -6.10
C SER A 6 -40.10 -32.11 -7.15
N ASP A 7 -39.92 -31.26 -8.17
CA ASP A 7 -40.90 -31.05 -9.25
C ASP A 7 -40.81 -32.08 -10.38
N VAL A 8 -39.96 -33.10 -10.24
CA VAL A 8 -39.87 -34.20 -11.20
C VAL A 8 -40.19 -35.55 -10.54
N ILE A 9 -40.57 -36.50 -11.38
CA ILE A 9 -40.65 -37.92 -11.09
C ILE A 9 -39.40 -38.55 -11.69
N ILE A 10 -38.63 -39.26 -10.87
CA ILE A 10 -37.46 -40.02 -11.31
C ILE A 10 -37.96 -41.38 -11.78
N ASN A 11 -37.71 -41.70 -13.05
CA ASN A 11 -38.14 -42.95 -13.68
C ASN A 11 -37.08 -44.04 -13.51
N SER A 12 -35.79 -43.68 -13.66
CA SER A 12 -34.66 -44.59 -13.41
C SER A 12 -33.40 -43.79 -13.04
N ILE A 13 -32.50 -44.47 -12.34
CA ILE A 13 -31.13 -44.00 -12.07
C ILE A 13 -30.21 -45.16 -12.49
N GLU A 14 -29.34 -44.89 -13.45
CA GLU A 14 -28.38 -45.84 -14.00
C GLU A 14 -26.97 -45.26 -13.82
N GLY A 15 -25.98 -46.09 -13.48
CA GLY A 15 -24.58 -45.68 -13.39
C GLY A 15 -23.69 -46.70 -14.09
N ASP A 16 -22.81 -46.23 -14.97
CA ASP A 16 -21.88 -47.08 -15.74
C ASP A 16 -20.43 -47.00 -15.24
N GLY A 17 -20.21 -46.34 -14.09
CA GLY A 17 -18.89 -46.06 -13.52
C GLY A 17 -18.24 -44.78 -14.06
N ALA A 18 -18.69 -44.25 -15.20
CA ALA A 18 -18.19 -43.02 -15.81
C ALA A 18 -19.16 -41.84 -15.68
N GLU A 19 -20.47 -42.07 -15.73
CA GLU A 19 -21.52 -41.05 -15.59
C GLU A 19 -22.77 -41.66 -14.90
N VAL A 20 -23.41 -40.87 -14.04
CA VAL A 20 -24.72 -41.19 -13.47
C VAL A 20 -25.80 -40.59 -14.37
N HIS A 21 -26.67 -41.44 -14.89
CA HIS A 21 -27.79 -41.07 -15.75
C HIS A 21 -29.10 -41.13 -14.97
N ILE A 22 -29.78 -39.99 -14.86
CA ILE A 22 -31.10 -39.88 -14.21
C ILE A 22 -32.14 -39.63 -15.29
N ARG A 23 -33.09 -40.54 -15.47
CA ARG A 23 -34.25 -40.31 -16.33
C ARG A 23 -35.37 -39.71 -15.51
N ALA A 24 -35.86 -38.54 -15.90
CA ALA A 24 -36.88 -37.83 -15.15
C ALA A 24 -37.94 -37.22 -16.06
N GLN A 25 -39.13 -37.00 -15.51
CA GLN A 25 -40.21 -36.26 -16.17
C GLN A 25 -40.87 -35.27 -15.20
N PRO A 26 -41.46 -34.16 -15.68
CA PRO A 26 -42.16 -33.21 -14.82
C PRO A 26 -43.32 -33.87 -14.07
N ARG A 27 -43.45 -33.56 -12.78
CA ARG A 27 -44.46 -34.14 -11.87
C ARG A 27 -45.87 -33.62 -12.16
N ALA A 28 -46.00 -32.35 -12.50
CA ALA A 28 -47.30 -31.72 -12.73
C ALA A 28 -48.01 -32.37 -13.93
N PRO A 29 -49.30 -32.75 -13.85
CA PRO A 29 -50.00 -33.35 -14.99
C PRO A 29 -50.34 -32.35 -16.10
N LYS A 30 -50.30 -31.05 -15.81
CA LYS A 30 -50.68 -29.95 -16.70
C LYS A 30 -49.58 -28.87 -16.70
N ALA A 31 -49.52 -28.08 -17.77
CA ALA A 31 -48.63 -26.93 -17.86
C ALA A 31 -49.37 -25.68 -18.33
N ARG A 32 -48.82 -24.50 -18.02
CA ARG A 32 -49.40 -23.21 -18.42
C ARG A 32 -48.70 -22.67 -19.66
N CYS A 33 -49.49 -22.13 -20.59
CA CYS A 33 -48.95 -21.42 -21.74
C CYS A 33 -48.16 -20.19 -21.25
N PRO A 34 -46.91 -19.99 -21.71
CA PRO A 34 -46.10 -18.83 -21.28
C PRO A 34 -46.66 -17.48 -21.75
N ASP A 35 -47.49 -17.45 -22.80
CA ASP A 35 -48.04 -16.19 -23.33
C ASP A 35 -49.38 -15.84 -22.67
N CYS A 36 -50.36 -16.75 -22.71
CA CYS A 36 -51.71 -16.48 -22.19
C CYS A 36 -52.01 -17.09 -20.82
N ARG A 37 -51.05 -17.81 -20.21
CA ARG A 37 -51.18 -18.49 -18.91
C ARG A 37 -52.27 -19.56 -18.79
N ALA A 38 -53.01 -19.83 -19.88
CA ALA A 38 -54.01 -20.90 -19.95
C ALA A 38 -53.37 -22.27 -19.66
N CYS A 39 -54.05 -23.07 -18.85
CA CYS A 39 -53.58 -24.39 -18.44
C CYS A 39 -54.00 -25.43 -19.50
N SER A 40 -53.09 -26.35 -19.85
CA SER A 40 -53.38 -27.44 -20.78
C SER A 40 -52.87 -28.77 -20.24
N ALA A 41 -53.67 -29.81 -20.46
CA ALA A 41 -53.32 -31.22 -20.25
C ALA A 41 -53.08 -31.95 -21.59
N SER A 42 -53.40 -31.32 -22.73
CA SER A 42 -53.37 -31.95 -24.05
C SER A 42 -51.95 -31.94 -24.62
N VAL A 43 -51.33 -33.12 -24.70
CA VAL A 43 -49.95 -33.31 -25.14
C VAL A 43 -49.89 -33.49 -26.66
N HIS A 44 -49.17 -32.61 -27.34
CA HIS A 44 -48.83 -32.71 -28.76
C HIS A 44 -47.68 -33.70 -29.00
N SER A 45 -46.59 -33.57 -28.24
CA SER A 45 -45.41 -34.43 -28.40
C SER A 45 -44.52 -34.41 -27.15
N ARG A 46 -43.54 -35.30 -27.11
CA ARG A 46 -42.51 -35.37 -26.06
C ARG A 46 -41.13 -35.31 -26.69
N TYR A 47 -40.16 -34.77 -25.96
CA TYR A 47 -38.75 -34.86 -26.34
C TYR A 47 -37.86 -34.79 -25.10
N GLU A 48 -36.65 -35.31 -25.22
CA GLU A 48 -35.68 -35.30 -24.13
C GLU A 48 -34.78 -34.07 -24.15
N ARG A 49 -34.50 -33.54 -22.96
CA ARG A 49 -33.47 -32.54 -22.72
C ARG A 49 -32.37 -33.16 -21.89
N GLN A 50 -31.15 -33.08 -22.41
CA GLN A 50 -29.95 -33.46 -21.68
C GLN A 50 -29.50 -32.30 -20.80
N VAL A 51 -29.53 -32.50 -19.47
CA VAL A 51 -29.21 -31.48 -18.46
C VAL A 51 -28.08 -32.01 -17.59
N ALA A 52 -26.90 -31.38 -17.64
CA ALA A 52 -25.84 -31.67 -16.68
C ALA A 52 -26.26 -31.21 -15.28
N ASP A 53 -26.05 -32.05 -14.27
CA ASP A 53 -26.35 -31.76 -12.87
C ASP A 53 -25.09 -31.88 -12.00
N VAL A 54 -25.24 -31.59 -10.72
CA VAL A 54 -24.17 -31.80 -9.74
C VAL A 54 -23.75 -33.28 -9.68
N PRO A 55 -22.45 -33.57 -9.53
CA PRO A 55 -21.94 -34.93 -9.42
C PRO A 55 -22.56 -35.71 -8.27
N VAL A 56 -22.84 -36.99 -8.50
CA VAL A 56 -23.31 -37.93 -7.47
C VAL A 56 -22.17 -38.90 -7.17
N SER A 57 -21.78 -39.00 -5.90
CA SER A 57 -20.68 -39.87 -5.45
C SER A 57 -19.38 -39.68 -6.24
N GLY A 58 -19.08 -38.43 -6.62
CA GLY A 58 -17.88 -38.10 -7.40
C GLY A 58 -17.95 -38.46 -8.88
N GLN A 59 -19.10 -38.89 -9.40
CA GLN A 59 -19.29 -39.17 -10.82
C GLN A 59 -20.06 -38.03 -11.50
N PRO A 60 -19.67 -37.63 -12.73
CA PRO A 60 -20.47 -36.73 -13.56
C PRO A 60 -21.93 -37.18 -13.60
N THR A 61 -22.88 -36.25 -13.60
CA THR A 61 -24.32 -36.60 -13.58
C THR A 61 -25.07 -35.88 -14.67
N ARG A 62 -25.93 -36.62 -15.38
CA ARG A 62 -26.79 -36.09 -16.43
C ARG A 62 -28.23 -36.53 -16.22
N ILE A 63 -29.12 -35.54 -16.27
CA ILE A 63 -30.56 -35.73 -16.24
C ILE A 63 -31.08 -35.74 -17.67
N SER A 64 -31.62 -36.88 -18.11
CA SER A 64 -32.46 -37.01 -19.30
C SER A 64 -33.88 -36.63 -18.93
N LEU A 65 -34.22 -35.34 -19.11
CA LEU A 65 -35.52 -34.79 -18.76
C LEU A 65 -36.49 -34.92 -19.95
N CYS A 66 -37.46 -35.83 -19.85
CA CYS A 66 -38.53 -35.99 -20.83
C CYS A 66 -39.58 -34.88 -20.63
N VAL A 67 -39.58 -33.87 -21.50
CA VAL A 67 -40.52 -32.75 -21.46
C VAL A 67 -41.60 -32.90 -22.51
N ARG A 68 -42.82 -32.46 -22.16
CA ARG A 68 -43.99 -32.44 -23.04
C ARG A 68 -44.15 -31.09 -23.72
N ARG A 69 -44.57 -31.14 -24.97
CA ARG A 69 -45.17 -30.03 -25.71
C ARG A 69 -46.68 -30.17 -25.61
N PHE A 70 -47.37 -29.12 -25.18
CA PHE A 70 -48.82 -29.04 -25.03
C PHE A 70 -49.45 -28.20 -26.13
N PHE A 71 -50.70 -28.47 -26.46
CA PHE A 71 -51.55 -27.57 -27.22
C PHE A 71 -52.07 -26.42 -26.34
N CYS A 72 -52.12 -25.20 -26.88
CA CYS A 72 -52.86 -24.12 -26.27
C CYS A 72 -54.27 -24.09 -26.86
N HIS A 73 -55.28 -24.23 -26.01
CA HIS A 73 -56.69 -24.18 -26.41
C HIS A 73 -57.31 -22.79 -26.24
N ASN A 74 -56.49 -21.75 -26.01
CA ASN A 74 -56.97 -20.39 -26.01
C ASN A 74 -56.91 -19.86 -27.44
N ASP A 75 -58.07 -19.73 -28.09
CA ASP A 75 -58.18 -19.29 -29.48
C ASP A 75 -57.69 -17.84 -29.69
N ALA A 76 -57.73 -17.01 -28.64
CA ALA A 76 -57.15 -15.67 -28.67
C ALA A 76 -55.62 -15.65 -28.51
N CYS A 77 -54.99 -16.79 -28.23
CA CYS A 77 -53.54 -16.88 -28.08
C CYS A 77 -52.86 -17.24 -29.42
N PRO A 78 -51.90 -16.42 -29.91
CA PRO A 78 -51.19 -16.75 -31.15
C PRO A 78 -50.33 -18.01 -31.04
N ARG A 79 -50.00 -18.44 -29.80
CA ARG A 79 -49.18 -19.62 -29.54
C ARG A 79 -50.03 -20.88 -29.52
N ARG A 80 -50.02 -21.64 -30.62
CA ARG A 80 -50.74 -22.92 -30.76
C ARG A 80 -50.17 -24.07 -29.92
N THR A 81 -48.86 -24.11 -29.71
CA THR A 81 -48.21 -25.11 -28.85
C THR A 81 -47.14 -24.48 -27.96
N PHE A 82 -46.90 -25.06 -26.79
CA PHE A 82 -45.87 -24.61 -25.87
C PHE A 82 -45.21 -25.79 -25.16
N VAL A 83 -43.97 -25.60 -24.72
CA VAL A 83 -43.22 -26.63 -23.98
C VAL A 83 -43.28 -26.32 -22.50
N GLU A 84 -43.59 -27.31 -21.68
CA GLU A 84 -43.56 -27.16 -20.23
C GLU A 84 -42.16 -26.80 -19.71
N GLN A 85 -42.12 -26.06 -18.61
CA GLN A 85 -40.88 -25.66 -17.95
C GLN A 85 -40.86 -26.24 -16.54
N VAL A 86 -39.68 -26.70 -16.10
CA VAL A 86 -39.41 -27.09 -14.71
C VAL A 86 -38.46 -26.04 -14.15
N GLU A 87 -39.02 -24.89 -13.78
CA GLU A 87 -38.24 -23.70 -13.44
C GLU A 87 -37.39 -23.88 -12.18
N SER A 88 -37.75 -24.80 -11.29
CA SER A 88 -36.96 -25.19 -10.11
C SER A 88 -35.71 -26.00 -10.46
N LEU A 89 -35.71 -26.72 -11.58
CA LEU A 89 -34.62 -27.59 -11.99
C LEU A 89 -33.72 -26.94 -13.05
N VAL A 90 -34.30 -26.43 -14.13
CA VAL A 90 -33.55 -25.97 -15.30
C VAL A 90 -34.29 -24.88 -16.07
N GLY A 91 -33.61 -23.75 -16.29
CA GLY A 91 -34.15 -22.65 -17.09
C GLY A 91 -34.40 -23.02 -18.57
N ARG A 92 -35.22 -22.22 -19.25
CA ARG A 92 -35.54 -22.37 -20.68
C ARG A 92 -34.24 -22.39 -21.51
N ARG A 93 -34.09 -23.40 -22.38
CA ARG A 93 -32.90 -23.64 -23.24
C ARG A 93 -31.56 -23.85 -22.50
N ARG A 94 -31.52 -23.80 -21.17
CA ARG A 94 -30.32 -24.12 -20.38
C ARG A 94 -30.05 -25.63 -20.44
N ARG A 95 -28.76 -26.00 -20.40
CA ARG A 95 -28.27 -27.39 -20.42
C ARG A 95 -27.60 -27.80 -19.10
N ARG A 96 -27.74 -26.98 -18.06
CA ARG A 96 -27.23 -27.22 -16.72
C ARG A 96 -28.36 -26.95 -15.74
N SER A 97 -28.46 -27.77 -14.70
CA SER A 97 -29.40 -27.51 -13.62
C SER A 97 -29.08 -26.18 -12.93
N ILE A 98 -30.07 -25.62 -12.24
CA ILE A 98 -29.90 -24.41 -11.42
C ILE A 98 -28.89 -24.67 -10.32
N ARG A 99 -28.98 -25.84 -9.66
CA ARG A 99 -28.06 -26.26 -8.61
C ARG A 99 -26.61 -26.30 -9.10
N LEU A 100 -26.35 -26.92 -10.25
CA LEU A 100 -25.01 -26.93 -10.85
C LEU A 100 -24.52 -25.52 -11.19
N CYS A 101 -25.40 -24.64 -11.70
CA CYS A 101 -25.03 -23.25 -11.96
C CYS A 101 -24.64 -22.50 -10.68
N GLN A 102 -25.33 -22.73 -9.56
CA GLN A 102 -25.02 -22.12 -8.26
C GLN A 102 -23.65 -22.58 -7.74
N GLU A 103 -23.34 -23.88 -7.82
CA GLU A 103 -22.04 -24.40 -7.40
C GLU A 103 -20.90 -23.87 -8.29
N LEU A 104 -21.09 -23.87 -9.61
CA LEU A 104 -20.14 -23.27 -10.53
C LEU A 104 -19.95 -21.77 -10.31
N THR A 105 -21.00 -21.04 -9.92
CA THR A 105 -20.90 -19.61 -9.56
C THR A 105 -20.06 -19.42 -8.31
N SER A 106 -20.28 -20.26 -7.29
CA SER A 106 -19.52 -20.25 -6.03
C SER A 106 -18.03 -20.54 -6.27
N ILE A 107 -17.73 -21.57 -7.08
CA ILE A 107 -16.36 -21.88 -7.53
C ILE A 107 -15.75 -20.68 -8.29
N GLY A 108 -16.52 -20.06 -9.18
CA GLY A 108 -16.11 -18.88 -9.94
C GLY A 108 -15.81 -17.66 -9.06
N LEU A 109 -16.59 -17.43 -8.01
CA LEU A 109 -16.36 -16.35 -7.04
C LEU A 109 -15.07 -16.59 -6.24
N ALA A 110 -14.90 -17.80 -5.72
CA ALA A 110 -13.74 -18.17 -4.91
C ALA A 110 -12.42 -18.20 -5.71
N LEU A 111 -12.43 -18.79 -6.91
CA LEU A 111 -11.20 -19.14 -7.65
C LEU A 111 -11.07 -18.49 -9.03
N ALA A 112 -12.05 -17.70 -9.47
CA ALA A 112 -12.13 -17.17 -10.83
C ALA A 112 -12.06 -18.26 -11.91
N GLY A 113 -11.62 -17.91 -13.12
CA GLY A 113 -11.77 -18.76 -14.30
C GLY A 113 -10.90 -20.03 -14.33
N ARG A 114 -9.57 -19.89 -14.35
CA ARG A 114 -8.66 -21.04 -14.59
C ARG A 114 -8.53 -21.94 -13.37
N ALA A 115 -8.33 -21.36 -12.18
CA ALA A 115 -8.23 -22.15 -10.95
C ALA A 115 -9.58 -22.81 -10.61
N GLY A 116 -10.69 -22.08 -10.83
CA GLY A 116 -12.03 -22.66 -10.68
C GLY A 116 -12.30 -23.83 -11.64
N ALA A 117 -11.88 -23.75 -12.90
CA ALA A 117 -12.05 -24.84 -13.85
C ALA A 117 -11.28 -26.11 -13.43
N ARG A 118 -10.05 -25.95 -12.92
CA ARG A 118 -9.26 -27.08 -12.39
C ARG A 118 -9.88 -27.70 -11.14
N LEU A 119 -10.48 -26.89 -10.25
CA LEU A 119 -11.20 -27.43 -9.11
C LEU A 119 -12.46 -28.19 -9.56
N ALA A 120 -13.24 -27.59 -10.47
CA ALA A 120 -14.44 -28.22 -11.01
C ALA A 120 -14.15 -29.57 -11.66
N GLU A 121 -13.04 -29.69 -12.40
CA GLU A 121 -12.57 -30.96 -12.98
C GLU A 121 -12.28 -32.02 -11.91
N LYS A 122 -11.62 -31.66 -10.81
CA LYS A 122 -11.41 -32.56 -9.65
C LYS A 122 -12.70 -32.96 -8.94
N LEU A 123 -13.74 -32.16 -9.10
CA LEU A 123 -15.09 -32.43 -8.60
C LEU A 123 -15.95 -33.12 -9.67
N SER A 124 -15.38 -33.65 -10.75
CA SER A 124 -16.13 -34.33 -11.82
C SER A 124 -17.13 -33.45 -12.57
N ILE A 125 -16.83 -32.15 -12.67
CA ILE A 125 -17.61 -31.16 -13.40
C ILE A 125 -16.79 -30.58 -14.55
N THR A 126 -17.14 -30.93 -15.79
CA THR A 126 -16.49 -30.38 -16.99
C THR A 126 -17.01 -28.96 -17.29
N VAL A 127 -16.17 -27.95 -17.07
CA VAL A 127 -16.52 -26.54 -17.31
C VAL A 127 -15.33 -25.72 -17.83
N SER A 128 -15.58 -24.84 -18.79
CA SER A 128 -14.56 -23.91 -19.26
C SER A 128 -14.41 -22.71 -18.33
N ARG A 129 -13.18 -22.19 -18.22
CA ARG A 129 -12.90 -20.93 -17.50
C ARG A 129 -13.83 -19.78 -17.89
N MET A 130 -14.21 -19.69 -19.16
CA MET A 130 -15.09 -18.63 -19.65
C MET A 130 -16.53 -18.80 -19.17
N THR A 131 -16.97 -20.04 -18.96
CA THR A 131 -18.30 -20.31 -18.42
C THR A 131 -18.39 -19.86 -16.97
N LEU A 132 -17.38 -20.16 -16.15
CA LEU A 132 -17.31 -19.67 -14.76
C LEU A 132 -17.35 -18.13 -14.71
N LEU A 133 -16.52 -17.48 -15.52
CA LEU A 133 -16.49 -16.02 -15.57
C LEU A 133 -17.78 -15.39 -16.11
N ARG A 134 -18.55 -16.11 -16.93
CA ARG A 134 -19.85 -15.67 -17.41
C ARG A 134 -20.93 -15.82 -16.34
N LEU A 135 -20.86 -16.90 -15.55
CA LEU A 135 -21.78 -17.11 -14.43
C LEU A 135 -21.59 -16.04 -13.35
N VAL A 136 -20.34 -15.73 -12.99
CA VAL A 136 -20.04 -14.65 -12.03
C VAL A 136 -20.55 -13.29 -12.51
N ARG A 137 -20.41 -12.98 -13.79
CA ARG A 137 -20.95 -11.73 -14.39
C ARG A 137 -22.47 -11.68 -14.47
N ALA A 138 -23.12 -12.83 -14.42
CA ALA A 138 -24.58 -12.95 -14.53
C ALA A 138 -25.26 -12.93 -13.15
N ILE A 139 -24.49 -12.78 -12.06
CA ILE A 139 -25.05 -12.55 -10.73
C ILE A 139 -25.86 -11.24 -10.79
N PRO A 140 -27.15 -11.26 -10.41
CA PRO A 140 -27.96 -10.04 -10.33
C PRO A 140 -27.29 -8.99 -9.45
N ASP A 141 -27.37 -7.73 -9.86
CA ASP A 141 -26.86 -6.62 -9.06
C ASP A 141 -27.91 -6.21 -8.01
N ASP A 142 -28.00 -6.99 -6.95
CA ASP A 142 -28.90 -6.70 -5.84
C ASP A 142 -28.26 -5.57 -5.02
N ARG A 143 -28.76 -4.34 -5.20
CA ARG A 143 -28.23 -3.19 -4.48
C ARG A 143 -28.47 -3.38 -2.97
N PRO A 144 -27.42 -3.35 -2.13
CA PRO A 144 -27.60 -3.47 -0.70
C PRO A 144 -28.37 -2.26 -0.16
N VAL A 145 -29.02 -2.44 1.00
CA VAL A 145 -29.58 -1.32 1.76
C VAL A 145 -28.46 -0.32 2.06
N ILE A 146 -28.71 0.95 1.74
CA ILE A 146 -27.74 2.04 1.94
C ILE A 146 -27.47 2.19 3.44
N PRO A 147 -26.21 2.03 3.90
CA PRO A 147 -25.88 2.18 5.31
C PRO A 147 -25.74 3.65 5.70
N LYS A 148 -25.75 3.89 7.01
CA LYS A 148 -25.54 5.24 7.57
C LYS A 148 -24.06 5.64 7.59
N VAL A 149 -23.15 4.67 7.63
CA VAL A 149 -21.71 4.88 7.76
C VAL A 149 -21.00 4.13 6.63
N VAL A 150 -20.27 4.88 5.79
CA VAL A 150 -19.52 4.33 4.66
C VAL A 150 -18.03 4.62 4.76
N GLY A 151 -17.22 3.73 4.23
CA GLY A 151 -15.78 3.92 4.05
C GLY A 151 -15.47 4.00 2.57
N ILE A 152 -14.68 4.99 2.17
CA ILE A 152 -14.29 5.24 0.78
C ILE A 152 -12.77 5.27 0.71
N ASP A 153 -12.22 4.53 -0.25
CA ASP A 153 -10.79 4.53 -0.53
C ASP A 153 -10.52 4.18 -1.99
N ASP A 154 -9.32 4.53 -2.45
CA ASP A 154 -8.87 4.19 -3.78
C ASP A 154 -8.12 2.84 -3.80
N PHE A 155 -8.15 2.19 -4.96
CA PHE A 155 -7.28 1.07 -5.22
C PHE A 155 -6.76 1.14 -6.65
N ALA A 156 -5.48 0.84 -6.82
CA ALA A 156 -4.90 0.80 -8.15
C ALA A 156 -5.41 -0.43 -8.91
N LEU A 157 -6.11 -0.25 -10.03
CA LEU A 157 -6.40 -1.27 -11.04
C LEU A 157 -5.11 -1.66 -11.78
N ARG A 158 -4.37 -0.63 -12.23
CA ARG A 158 -2.99 -0.74 -12.72
C ARG A 158 -2.15 0.28 -11.95
N LYS A 159 -1.17 -0.20 -11.17
CA LYS A 159 -0.35 0.63 -10.29
C LYS A 159 0.27 1.80 -11.08
N GLY A 160 0.01 3.02 -10.61
CA GLY A 160 0.53 4.26 -11.21
C GLY A 160 -0.14 4.68 -12.52
N ALA A 161 -1.30 4.11 -12.90
CA ALA A 161 -1.98 4.46 -14.15
C ALA A 161 -3.50 4.60 -13.97
N VAL A 162 -4.17 3.57 -13.45
CA VAL A 162 -5.63 3.53 -13.37
C VAL A 162 -6.04 3.14 -11.96
N TYR A 163 -6.87 3.98 -11.36
CA TYR A 163 -7.43 3.80 -10.02
C TYR A 163 -8.93 3.56 -10.13
N GLY A 164 -9.48 2.82 -9.17
CA GLY A 164 -10.91 2.74 -8.94
C GLY A 164 -11.19 3.05 -7.47
N THR A 165 -12.45 3.29 -7.17
CA THR A 165 -12.93 3.58 -5.81
C THR A 165 -13.67 2.36 -5.27
N VAL A 166 -13.42 2.01 -4.02
CA VAL A 166 -14.21 1.04 -3.27
C VAL A 166 -15.03 1.77 -2.22
N VAL A 167 -16.28 1.37 -2.07
CA VAL A 167 -17.14 1.81 -0.97
C VAL A 167 -17.53 0.60 -0.14
N ILE A 168 -17.39 0.73 1.18
CA ILE A 168 -17.75 -0.31 2.12
C ILE A 168 -18.77 0.19 3.15
N ASN A 169 -19.56 -0.73 3.67
CA ASN A 169 -20.42 -0.50 4.82
C ASN A 169 -19.55 -0.61 6.07
N MET A 170 -19.39 0.48 6.82
CA MET A 170 -18.53 0.50 8.01
C MET A 170 -19.13 -0.23 9.20
N GLU A 171 -20.45 -0.46 9.21
CA GLU A 171 -21.13 -1.18 10.29
C GLU A 171 -20.96 -2.71 10.12
N THR A 172 -20.93 -3.21 8.88
CA THR A 172 -20.82 -4.66 8.60
C THR A 172 -19.46 -5.07 8.03
N HIS A 173 -18.60 -4.10 7.72
CA HIS A 173 -17.33 -4.28 7.01
C HIS A 173 -17.46 -5.00 5.66
N ARG A 174 -18.63 -4.90 5.02
CA ARG A 174 -18.90 -5.52 3.72
C ARG A 174 -18.78 -4.49 2.59
N PRO A 175 -18.18 -4.84 1.45
CA PRO A 175 -18.19 -4.00 0.26
C PRO A 175 -19.61 -3.72 -0.22
N ILE A 176 -19.87 -2.47 -0.60
CA ILE A 176 -21.14 -1.98 -1.16
C ILE A 176 -20.99 -1.85 -2.67
N ASP A 177 -19.91 -1.19 -3.11
CA ASP A 177 -19.68 -0.94 -4.52
C ASP A 177 -18.19 -0.80 -4.85
N VAL A 178 -17.88 -0.98 -6.14
CA VAL A 178 -16.57 -0.78 -6.73
C VAL A 178 -16.76 -0.17 -8.11
N PHE A 179 -16.29 1.06 -8.30
CA PHE A 179 -16.42 1.78 -9.56
C PHE A 179 -15.09 2.32 -10.07
N ALA A 180 -15.08 2.75 -11.33
CA ALA A 180 -13.91 3.31 -11.98
C ALA A 180 -13.61 4.69 -11.40
N GLU A 181 -12.36 5.12 -11.51
CA GLU A 181 -11.96 6.50 -11.20
C GLU A 181 -12.04 6.85 -9.71
N ARG A 182 -11.45 8.01 -9.38
CA ARG A 182 -11.32 8.53 -8.01
C ARG A 182 -11.47 10.05 -7.95
N ASP A 183 -11.98 10.67 -9.01
CA ASP A 183 -12.26 12.10 -9.02
C ASP A 183 -13.51 12.44 -8.20
N ALA A 184 -13.63 13.72 -7.88
CA ALA A 184 -14.70 14.25 -7.06
C ALA A 184 -16.09 14.05 -7.70
N GLU A 185 -16.20 14.18 -9.02
CA GLU A 185 -17.48 14.11 -9.74
C GLU A 185 -18.09 12.69 -9.68
N THR A 186 -17.26 11.68 -9.90
CA THR A 186 -17.69 10.28 -9.84
C THR A 186 -18.15 9.90 -8.44
N VAL A 187 -17.41 10.33 -7.41
CA VAL A 187 -17.76 10.08 -6.01
C VAL A 187 -19.03 10.82 -5.63
N ALA A 188 -19.17 12.08 -6.03
CA ALA A 188 -20.35 12.88 -5.76
C ALA A 188 -21.61 12.27 -6.38
N THR A 189 -21.51 11.85 -7.66
CA THR A 189 -22.59 11.17 -8.38
C THR A 189 -23.03 9.89 -7.66
N TRP A 190 -22.05 9.10 -7.18
CA TRP A 190 -22.35 7.89 -6.42
C TRP A 190 -23.06 8.20 -5.10
N LEU A 191 -22.59 9.18 -4.34
CA LEU A 191 -23.20 9.58 -3.07
C LEU A 191 -24.63 10.12 -3.24
N GLN A 192 -24.87 10.93 -4.28
CA GLN A 192 -26.21 11.45 -4.60
C GLN A 192 -27.21 10.34 -4.95
N ALA A 193 -26.74 9.28 -5.62
CA ALA A 193 -27.55 8.11 -5.93
C ALA A 193 -27.86 7.24 -4.70
N HIS A 194 -27.21 7.49 -3.57
CA HIS A 194 -27.35 6.72 -2.33
C HIS A 194 -27.65 7.64 -1.12
N PRO A 195 -28.83 8.28 -1.08
CA PRO A 195 -29.19 9.17 0.02
C PRO A 195 -29.31 8.42 1.35
N GLY A 196 -29.01 9.11 2.45
CA GLY A 196 -29.13 8.57 3.82
C GLY A 196 -27.80 8.26 4.52
N ILE A 197 -26.67 8.39 3.81
CA ILE A 197 -25.33 8.33 4.39
C ILE A 197 -25.15 9.53 5.33
N ARG A 198 -24.74 9.26 6.57
CA ARG A 198 -24.52 10.27 7.63
C ARG A 198 -23.05 10.46 7.97
N ILE A 199 -22.23 9.43 7.77
CA ILE A 199 -20.81 9.44 8.10
C ILE A 199 -20.02 8.84 6.95
N ILE A 200 -18.93 9.50 6.57
CA ILE A 200 -18.01 9.05 5.53
C ILE A 200 -16.59 8.98 6.08
N CYS A 201 -16.06 7.77 6.25
CA CYS A 201 -14.64 7.56 6.50
C CYS A 201 -13.87 7.62 5.18
N ARG A 202 -12.86 8.48 5.10
CA ARG A 202 -12.03 8.61 3.90
C ARG A 202 -10.57 8.88 4.25
N ASP A 203 -9.72 8.73 3.25
CA ASP A 203 -8.36 9.27 3.32
C ASP A 203 -8.36 10.82 3.26
N ARG A 204 -7.16 11.40 3.17
CA ARG A 204 -6.97 12.85 3.10
C ARG A 204 -6.77 13.36 1.67
N ALA A 205 -7.20 12.63 0.64
CA ALA A 205 -7.11 13.08 -0.74
C ALA A 205 -8.16 14.17 -1.02
N GLY A 206 -7.73 15.28 -1.63
CA GLY A 206 -8.62 16.41 -1.92
C GLY A 206 -9.82 16.04 -2.80
N ALA A 207 -9.63 15.14 -3.77
CA ALA A 207 -10.72 14.69 -4.64
C ALA A 207 -11.85 14.00 -3.87
N TYR A 208 -11.55 13.21 -2.83
CA TYR A 208 -12.58 12.60 -1.99
C TYR A 208 -13.25 13.62 -1.10
N ALA A 209 -12.51 14.58 -0.54
CA ALA A 209 -13.11 15.67 0.24
C ALA A 209 -14.10 16.50 -0.61
N ASP A 210 -13.70 16.88 -1.82
CA ASP A 210 -14.56 17.63 -2.73
C ASP A 210 -15.77 16.79 -3.20
N GLY A 211 -15.56 15.50 -3.49
CA GLY A 211 -16.64 14.58 -3.85
C GLY A 211 -17.66 14.37 -2.72
N CYS A 212 -17.20 14.29 -1.46
CA CYS A 212 -18.07 14.19 -0.30
C CYS A 212 -18.87 15.48 -0.10
N ARG A 213 -18.22 16.65 -0.18
CA ARG A 213 -18.87 17.95 -0.05
C ARG A 213 -19.96 18.18 -1.11
N LEU A 214 -19.72 17.73 -2.35
CA LEU A 214 -20.68 17.85 -3.45
C LEU A 214 -21.78 16.78 -3.40
N GLY A 215 -21.45 15.57 -2.96
CA GLY A 215 -22.33 14.40 -3.04
C GLY A 215 -23.20 14.16 -1.82
N ALA A 216 -22.70 14.52 -0.64
CA ALA A 216 -23.34 14.31 0.65
C ALA A 216 -22.93 15.43 1.64
N PRO A 217 -23.32 16.70 1.40
CA PRO A 217 -22.87 17.85 2.21
C PRO A 217 -23.25 17.76 3.70
N GLU A 218 -24.34 17.05 4.00
CA GLU A 218 -24.82 16.83 5.38
C GLU A 218 -24.09 15.69 6.11
N ALA A 219 -23.26 14.92 5.40
CA ALA A 219 -22.53 13.81 6.01
C ALA A 219 -21.30 14.31 6.76
N THR A 220 -21.09 13.79 7.97
CA THR A 220 -19.87 14.04 8.73
C THR A 220 -18.72 13.24 8.12
N GLU A 221 -17.74 13.93 7.56
CA GLU A 221 -16.51 13.31 7.05
C GLU A 221 -15.56 12.97 8.21
N ILE A 222 -14.87 11.84 8.11
CA ILE A 222 -13.91 11.34 9.11
C ILE A 222 -12.59 11.07 8.40
N ALA A 223 -11.58 11.86 8.74
CA ALA A 223 -10.23 11.68 8.20
C ALA A 223 -9.56 10.44 8.82
N ASP A 224 -8.89 9.67 7.97
CA ASP A 224 -8.17 8.48 8.42
C ASP A 224 -6.97 8.79 9.32
N ARG A 225 -6.95 8.15 10.50
CA ARG A 225 -5.91 8.33 11.54
C ARG A 225 -4.54 7.87 11.08
N TRP A 226 -4.47 6.82 10.26
CA TRP A 226 -3.18 6.33 9.77
C TRP A 226 -2.49 7.38 8.90
N HIS A 227 -3.24 8.05 8.02
CA HIS A 227 -2.71 9.15 7.21
C HIS A 227 -2.25 10.33 8.07
N LEU A 228 -3.01 10.69 9.12
CA LEU A 228 -2.60 11.74 10.07
C LEU A 228 -1.27 11.39 10.75
N TRP A 229 -1.16 10.18 11.29
CA TRP A 229 0.05 9.70 11.97
C TRP A 229 1.26 9.61 11.03
N LYS A 230 1.04 9.12 9.79
CA LYS A 230 2.08 9.06 8.77
C LYS A 230 2.59 10.45 8.40
N ASN A 231 1.70 11.42 8.16
CA ASN A 231 2.11 12.78 7.80
C ASN A 231 2.85 13.48 8.95
N LEU A 232 2.47 13.22 10.20
CA LEU A 232 3.24 13.67 11.36
C LEU A 232 4.65 13.06 11.37
N GLY A 233 4.77 11.75 11.11
CA GLY A 233 6.08 11.08 10.99
C GLY A 233 6.97 11.68 9.89
N GLU A 234 6.39 12.07 8.76
CA GLU A 234 7.11 12.76 7.68
C GLU A 234 7.61 14.15 8.12
N ALA A 235 6.84 14.87 8.95
CA ALA A 235 7.27 16.15 9.53
C ALA A 235 8.39 15.96 10.57
N VAL A 236 8.30 14.93 11.41
CA VAL A 236 9.34 14.56 12.37
C VAL A 236 10.64 14.19 11.65
N GLU A 237 10.58 13.34 10.62
CA GLU A 237 11.77 12.95 9.85
C GLU A 237 12.46 14.17 9.23
N LYS A 238 11.69 15.11 8.67
CA LYS A 238 12.23 16.38 8.15
C LYS A 238 12.89 17.22 9.25
N THR A 239 12.27 17.31 10.43
CA THR A 239 12.83 18.05 11.58
C THR A 239 14.16 17.45 12.01
N VAL A 240 14.23 16.12 12.17
CA VAL A 240 15.48 15.42 12.52
C VAL A 240 16.57 15.63 11.48
N VAL A 241 16.23 15.67 10.19
CA VAL A 241 17.20 15.95 9.12
C VAL A 241 17.77 17.37 9.20
N VAL A 242 16.98 18.36 9.63
CA VAL A 242 17.47 19.73 9.84
C VAL A 242 18.41 19.81 11.05
N HIS A 243 18.13 19.05 12.11
CA HIS A 243 18.92 19.01 13.34
C HIS A 243 19.93 17.84 13.38
N LEU A 244 20.56 17.54 12.24
CA LEU A 244 21.54 16.46 12.11
C LEU A 244 22.71 16.60 13.07
N ASP A 245 23.19 17.82 13.27
CA ASP A 245 24.36 18.11 14.11
C ASP A 245 24.09 17.76 15.58
N CYS A 246 22.84 17.90 16.03
CA CYS A 246 22.41 17.55 17.38
C CYS A 246 22.43 16.04 17.67
N LEU A 247 22.59 15.20 16.64
CA LEU A 247 22.68 13.74 16.80
C LEU A 247 24.07 13.28 17.22
N HIS A 248 25.08 14.13 17.08
CA HIS A 248 26.43 13.84 17.52
C HIS A 248 26.53 13.91 19.04
N GLU A 249 27.34 13.03 19.62
CA GLU A 249 27.74 13.18 21.02
C GLU A 249 28.84 14.24 21.07
N PRO A 250 28.76 15.22 21.99
CA PRO A 250 29.86 16.15 22.19
C PRO A 250 31.11 15.37 22.61
N PRO A 251 32.31 15.78 22.16
CA PRO A 251 33.55 15.18 22.65
C PRO A 251 33.62 15.35 24.17
N ASP A 252 34.12 14.33 24.87
CA ASP A 252 34.34 14.41 26.32
C ASP A 252 35.27 15.59 26.63
N GLU A 253 34.77 16.60 27.32
CA GLU A 253 35.62 17.59 27.98
C GLU A 253 36.31 16.92 29.17
N THR A 254 37.48 16.34 28.95
CA THR A 254 38.41 16.06 30.05
C THR A 254 38.90 17.39 30.64
N PRO A 255 38.87 17.60 31.96
CA PRO A 255 39.36 18.84 32.56
C PRO A 255 40.87 18.97 32.34
N GLU A 256 41.32 20.06 31.70
CA GLU A 256 42.74 20.39 31.55
C GLU A 256 43.40 20.52 32.94
N ALA A 257 44.31 19.59 33.24
CA ALA A 257 45.20 19.71 34.38
C ALA A 257 46.23 20.82 34.10
N GLN A 258 46.18 21.85 34.92
CA GLN A 258 47.15 22.93 34.98
C GLN A 258 48.55 22.38 35.26
N THR A 259 49.50 22.62 34.35
CA THR A 259 50.93 22.59 34.68
C THR A 259 51.55 23.96 34.49
N THR A 260 51.88 24.54 35.64
CA THR A 260 52.77 25.68 35.85
C THR A 260 54.18 25.43 35.31
N GLY A 261 54.76 26.42 34.62
CA GLY A 261 56.19 26.49 34.30
C GLY A 261 56.56 27.80 33.60
N THR A 262 57.18 28.72 34.34
CA THR A 262 57.61 30.08 33.94
C THR A 262 59.05 30.08 33.34
N PRO A 263 59.68 31.22 32.97
CA PRO A 263 60.07 31.57 31.60
C PRO A 263 61.61 31.60 31.34
N GLY A 264 62.04 31.49 30.08
CA GLY A 264 63.44 31.60 29.66
C GLY A 264 63.58 32.20 28.26
N GLU A 265 64.58 33.07 28.06
CA GLU A 265 64.55 34.23 27.17
C GLU A 265 65.01 34.05 25.70
N ARG A 266 64.34 34.84 24.85
CA ARG A 266 64.79 35.66 23.69
C ARG A 266 65.94 35.20 22.78
N GLY A 267 65.58 35.06 21.49
CA GLY A 267 66.40 35.45 20.35
C GLY A 267 65.51 35.82 19.16
N ALA A 268 65.42 37.12 18.85
CA ALA A 268 64.63 37.67 17.75
C ALA A 268 65.39 37.59 16.43
N MET A 269 64.72 37.17 15.35
CA MET A 269 65.01 37.62 13.98
C MET A 269 63.74 37.52 13.12
N THR A 270 63.37 38.65 12.54
CA THR A 270 62.28 38.89 11.60
C THR A 270 62.55 38.29 10.22
N ALA A 271 61.51 37.68 9.62
CA ALA A 271 60.91 38.07 8.33
C ALA A 271 60.50 36.89 7.41
N THR A 272 59.28 37.01 6.89
CA THR A 272 58.73 36.56 5.60
C THR A 272 58.34 35.10 5.34
N ALA A 273 57.21 35.01 4.62
CA ALA A 273 56.74 33.97 3.70
C ALA A 273 55.59 33.07 4.19
N GLU A 274 54.49 33.23 3.47
CA GLU A 274 53.25 32.47 3.45
C GLU A 274 53.49 30.99 3.13
N HIS A 275 52.80 30.08 3.84
CA HIS A 275 52.55 28.71 3.39
C HIS A 275 51.20 28.19 3.91
N PRO A 276 50.28 27.75 3.04
CA PRO A 276 49.07 27.02 3.43
C PRO A 276 49.36 25.53 3.69
N LEU A 277 48.74 24.98 4.73
CA LEU A 277 48.79 23.55 5.09
C LEU A 277 48.12 22.65 4.05
N PRO A 278 48.67 21.45 3.73
CA PRO A 278 48.04 20.45 2.87
C PRO A 278 47.35 19.34 3.69
N GLY A 279 46.02 19.21 3.55
CA GLY A 279 45.25 18.05 4.02
C GLY A 279 45.20 16.94 2.96
N GLY A 280 45.85 15.80 3.24
CA GLY A 280 46.04 14.70 2.29
C GLY A 280 44.80 13.82 2.08
N THR A 281 44.10 14.04 0.97
CA THR A 281 43.38 12.97 0.24
C THR A 281 44.36 12.41 -0.79
N SER A 282 44.40 11.09 -1.02
CA SER A 282 45.37 10.49 -1.96
C SER A 282 45.28 11.19 -3.32
N VAL A 283 46.40 11.66 -3.89
CA VAL A 283 46.39 12.56 -5.08
C VAL A 283 45.61 11.96 -6.27
N GLN A 284 45.39 10.66 -6.34
CA GLN A 284 44.58 10.01 -7.39
C GLN A 284 43.09 9.82 -7.03
N GLU A 285 42.73 9.55 -5.77
CA GLU A 285 41.33 9.54 -5.33
C GLU A 285 40.81 10.97 -5.14
N ALA A 286 41.63 11.90 -4.62
CA ALA A 286 41.37 13.33 -4.57
C ALA A 286 41.13 13.91 -5.97
N VAL A 287 41.92 13.53 -6.98
CA VAL A 287 41.72 14.00 -8.35
C VAL A 287 40.49 13.37 -9.01
N SER A 288 40.12 12.13 -8.66
CA SER A 288 38.94 11.45 -9.21
C SER A 288 37.63 11.90 -8.53
N GLU A 289 37.65 12.07 -7.21
CA GLU A 289 36.56 12.61 -6.39
C GLU A 289 36.40 14.12 -6.63
N SER A 290 37.50 14.88 -6.80
CA SER A 290 37.47 16.28 -7.22
C SER A 290 36.87 16.44 -8.62
N ARG A 291 37.25 15.63 -9.61
CA ARG A 291 36.64 15.69 -10.96
C ARG A 291 35.16 15.33 -10.97
N LEU A 292 34.73 14.35 -10.17
CA LEU A 292 33.32 13.97 -10.08
C LEU A 292 32.50 15.00 -9.30
N SER A 293 33.06 15.55 -8.23
CA SER A 293 32.48 16.63 -7.43
C SER A 293 32.35 17.90 -8.25
N GLN A 294 33.42 18.30 -8.93
CA GLN A 294 33.48 19.42 -9.87
C GLN A 294 32.44 19.26 -10.98
N ARG A 295 32.38 18.09 -11.64
CA ARG A 295 31.36 17.83 -12.69
C ARG A 295 29.93 17.84 -12.15
N THR A 296 29.72 17.48 -10.89
CA THR A 296 28.41 17.52 -10.22
C THR A 296 28.02 18.95 -9.88
N CYS A 297 28.96 19.77 -9.37
CA CYS A 297 28.77 21.19 -9.12
C CYS A 297 28.52 21.98 -10.41
N GLU A 298 29.30 21.73 -11.46
CA GLU A 298 29.12 22.34 -12.79
C GLU A 298 27.76 22.01 -13.39
N ARG A 299 27.34 20.74 -13.35
CA ARG A 299 26.01 20.33 -13.82
C ARG A 299 24.88 20.88 -12.95
N TYR A 300 25.09 21.00 -11.64
CA TYR A 300 24.12 21.61 -10.75
C TYR A 300 23.94 23.09 -11.07
N ALA A 301 25.03 23.84 -11.20
CA ALA A 301 25.00 25.25 -11.59
C ALA A 301 24.30 25.45 -12.94
N ALA A 302 24.64 24.65 -13.96
CA ALA A 302 24.02 24.73 -15.28
C ALA A 302 22.50 24.42 -15.26
N VAL A 303 22.07 23.47 -14.43
CA VAL A 303 20.63 23.18 -14.26
C VAL A 303 19.93 24.31 -13.51
N GLN A 304 20.51 24.84 -12.43
CA GLN A 304 19.92 25.93 -11.64
C GLN A 304 19.83 27.24 -12.43
N GLU A 305 20.79 27.51 -13.32
CA GLU A 305 20.73 28.67 -14.22
C GLU A 305 19.54 28.58 -15.19
N LEU A 306 19.27 27.39 -15.75
CA LEU A 306 18.12 27.18 -16.62
C LEU A 306 16.79 27.18 -15.85
N VAL A 307 16.78 26.72 -14.59
CA VAL A 307 15.63 26.85 -13.69
C VAL A 307 15.32 28.32 -13.41
N ALA A 308 16.34 29.14 -13.12
CA ALA A 308 16.18 30.58 -12.91
C ALA A 308 15.67 31.31 -14.16
N LYS A 309 16.02 30.82 -15.35
CA LYS A 309 15.50 31.29 -16.65
C LYS A 309 14.10 30.75 -17.00
N GLY A 310 13.48 29.94 -16.13
CA GLY A 310 12.10 29.44 -16.30
C GLY A 310 11.94 28.27 -17.28
N TYR A 311 13.02 27.55 -17.61
CA TYR A 311 12.97 26.45 -18.57
C TYR A 311 12.23 25.23 -17.98
N SER A 312 11.50 24.50 -18.84
CA SER A 312 10.90 23.21 -18.45
C SER A 312 11.96 22.10 -18.32
N LEU A 313 11.70 21.11 -17.46
CA LEU A 313 12.62 19.96 -17.24
C LEU A 313 12.99 19.22 -18.55
N ASN A 314 12.07 19.15 -19.51
CA ASN A 314 12.32 18.53 -20.83
C ASN A 314 13.20 19.39 -21.73
N ALA A 315 13.04 20.72 -21.69
CA ALA A 315 13.92 21.64 -22.42
C ALA A 315 15.35 21.59 -21.87
N MET A 316 15.50 21.60 -20.55
CA MET A 316 16.80 21.47 -19.87
C MET A 316 17.51 20.13 -20.17
N SER A 317 16.75 19.03 -20.30
CA SER A 317 17.30 17.72 -20.68
C SER A 317 17.89 17.70 -22.10
N ARG A 318 17.24 18.39 -23.05
CA ARG A 318 17.72 18.51 -24.43
C ARG A 318 18.91 19.45 -24.53
N GLU A 319 18.85 20.58 -23.82
CA GLU A 319 19.89 21.61 -23.83
C GLU A 319 21.21 21.12 -23.21
N LEU A 320 21.14 20.46 -22.06
CA LEU A 320 22.33 20.01 -21.32
C LEU A 320 22.82 18.61 -21.73
N GLY A 321 22.11 17.92 -22.64
CA GLY A 321 22.40 16.53 -23.01
C GLY A 321 22.33 15.55 -21.83
N LEU A 322 21.61 15.91 -20.76
CA LEU A 322 21.45 15.11 -19.54
C LEU A 322 20.15 14.33 -19.59
N CYS A 323 20.14 13.10 -19.06
CA CYS A 323 18.90 12.33 -18.99
C CYS A 323 17.87 13.02 -18.08
N PHE A 324 16.59 12.92 -18.43
CA PHE A 324 15.48 13.59 -17.72
C PHE A 324 15.51 13.41 -16.20
N ARG A 325 15.78 12.18 -15.72
CA ARG A 325 15.88 11.89 -14.28
C ARG A 325 17.05 12.59 -13.58
N THR A 326 18.15 12.84 -14.30
CA THR A 326 19.29 13.60 -13.76
C THR A 326 18.94 15.07 -13.66
N VAL A 327 18.32 15.65 -14.69
CA VAL A 327 17.86 17.04 -14.67
C VAL A 327 16.82 17.26 -13.56
N GLN A 328 15.82 16.37 -13.46
CA GLN A 328 14.83 16.43 -12.39
C GLN A 328 15.48 16.37 -11.01
N ARG A 329 16.45 15.47 -10.80
CA ARG A 329 17.18 15.36 -9.54
C ARG A 329 17.99 16.62 -9.22
N PHE A 330 18.59 17.25 -10.21
CA PHE A 330 19.46 18.43 -10.03
C PHE A 330 18.63 19.72 -9.86
N ALA A 331 17.50 19.84 -10.54
CA ALA A 331 16.57 20.97 -10.43
C ALA A 331 15.88 21.03 -9.06
N HIS A 332 15.58 19.87 -8.47
CA HIS A 332 14.95 19.78 -7.15
C HIS A 332 15.94 19.74 -5.97
N ALA A 333 17.25 19.75 -6.24
CA ALA A 333 18.25 19.77 -5.19
C ALA A 333 18.44 21.19 -4.65
N THR A 334 18.37 21.34 -3.33
CA THR A 334 18.52 22.64 -2.63
C THR A 334 19.96 23.14 -2.63
N THR A 335 20.95 22.24 -2.68
CA THR A 335 22.38 22.59 -2.77
C THR A 335 23.14 21.54 -3.58
N ALA A 336 24.30 21.91 -4.12
CA ALA A 336 25.23 20.97 -4.76
C ALA A 336 25.67 19.85 -3.78
N ASP A 337 25.82 20.20 -2.50
CA ASP A 337 26.22 19.27 -1.44
C ASP A 337 25.19 18.15 -1.22
N ALA A 338 23.89 18.45 -1.34
CA ALA A 338 22.82 17.44 -1.28
C ALA A 338 22.94 16.37 -2.38
N LEU A 339 23.49 16.72 -3.55
CA LEU A 339 23.73 15.77 -4.65
C LEU A 339 24.97 14.91 -4.40
N LEU A 340 26.03 15.48 -3.81
CA LEU A 340 27.28 14.79 -3.50
C LEU A 340 27.09 13.69 -2.43
N ARG A 341 26.22 13.92 -1.43
CA ARG A 341 25.88 12.92 -0.41
C ARG A 341 25.24 11.65 -0.97
N THR A 342 24.61 11.70 -2.15
CA THR A 342 24.02 10.50 -2.80
C THR A 342 25.02 9.63 -3.56
N VAL A 343 26.23 10.14 -3.83
CA VAL A 343 27.30 9.42 -4.53
C VAL A 343 28.22 8.71 -3.53
N ASN A 344 28.34 9.23 -2.31
CA ASN A 344 29.06 8.60 -1.20
C ASN A 344 28.25 7.45 -0.57
N ARG A 345 28.24 6.29 -1.24
CA ARG A 345 27.86 5.03 -0.57
C ARG A 345 28.97 4.65 0.40
N GLY A 346 28.67 4.71 1.70
CA GLY A 346 29.58 4.25 2.75
C GLY A 346 30.14 2.86 2.45
N SER A 347 31.43 2.69 2.71
CA SER A 347 32.13 1.42 2.54
C SER A 347 31.58 0.40 3.54
N SER A 348 31.51 -0.88 3.17
CA SER A 348 31.17 -1.95 4.12
C SER A 348 32.15 -2.03 5.29
N LEU A 349 33.33 -1.41 5.16
CA LEU A 349 34.32 -1.26 6.22
C LEU A 349 33.93 -0.22 7.28
N ASP A 350 33.04 0.74 6.96
CA ASP A 350 32.71 1.87 7.85
C ASP A 350 32.19 1.45 9.21
N ARG A 351 31.42 0.35 9.26
CA ARG A 351 30.91 -0.25 10.51
C ARG A 351 32.03 -0.75 11.43
N PHE A 352 33.18 -1.11 10.87
CA PHE A 352 34.29 -1.75 11.56
C PHE A 352 35.47 -0.80 11.80
N LYS A 353 35.40 0.44 11.29
CA LYS A 353 36.41 1.48 11.53
C LYS A 353 36.66 1.76 13.01
N PRO A 354 35.65 1.84 13.91
CA PRO A 354 35.90 2.03 15.35
C PRO A 354 36.73 0.90 15.97
N TYR A 355 36.47 -0.36 15.58
CA TYR A 355 37.27 -1.50 16.02
C TYR A 355 38.71 -1.42 15.50
N LEU A 356 38.88 -1.05 14.23
CA LEU A 356 40.21 -0.85 13.64
C LEU A 356 40.99 0.28 14.33
N HIS A 357 40.33 1.39 14.69
CA HIS A 357 40.96 2.49 15.44
C HIS A 357 41.37 2.06 16.85
N HIS A 358 40.51 1.31 17.53
CA HIS A 358 40.84 0.75 18.85
C HIS A 358 42.06 -0.17 18.78
N ARG A 359 42.07 -1.14 17.86
CA ARG A 359 43.21 -2.05 17.66
C ARG A 359 44.48 -1.35 17.18
N TRP A 360 44.33 -0.27 16.41
CA TRP A 360 45.42 0.59 15.99
C TRP A 360 46.08 1.29 17.17
N ASN A 361 45.26 1.85 18.09
CA ASN A 361 45.72 2.52 19.30
C ASN A 361 46.34 1.53 20.32
N GLU A 362 45.97 0.25 20.27
CA GLU A 362 46.64 -0.85 21.00
C GLU A 362 47.97 -1.29 20.34
N GLY A 363 48.39 -0.66 19.24
CA GLY A 363 49.65 -0.95 18.54
C GLY A 363 49.54 -2.06 17.48
N CYS A 364 48.34 -2.61 17.21
CA CYS A 364 48.15 -3.60 16.17
C CYS A 364 48.03 -2.93 14.80
N THR A 365 49.16 -2.78 14.11
CA THR A 365 49.23 -2.10 12.80
C THR A 365 49.28 -3.07 11.60
N ASN A 366 49.18 -4.39 11.84
CA ASN A 366 49.26 -5.41 10.78
C ASN A 366 47.90 -5.64 10.12
N ALA A 367 47.77 -5.24 8.85
CA ALA A 367 46.53 -5.35 8.09
C ALA A 367 46.01 -6.78 7.90
N THR A 368 46.89 -7.79 7.83
CA THR A 368 46.49 -9.20 7.70
C THR A 368 45.86 -9.71 8.99
N THR A 369 46.45 -9.35 10.14
CA THR A 369 45.91 -9.67 11.47
C THR A 369 44.55 -9.01 11.67
N LEU A 370 44.45 -7.71 11.38
CA LEU A 370 43.19 -6.95 11.47
C LEU A 370 42.12 -7.51 10.52
N HIS A 371 42.49 -7.95 9.32
CA HIS A 371 41.56 -8.58 8.39
C HIS A 371 40.99 -9.90 8.92
N ASN A 372 41.83 -10.77 9.49
CA ASN A 372 41.39 -12.05 10.07
C ASN A 372 40.45 -11.83 11.26
N GLU A 373 40.72 -10.82 12.08
CA GLU A 373 39.84 -10.44 13.18
C GLU A 373 38.51 -9.88 12.71
N LEU A 374 38.52 -9.01 11.71
CA LEU A 374 37.28 -8.54 11.08
C LEU A 374 36.48 -9.69 10.47
N HIS A 375 37.15 -10.68 9.87
CA HIS A 375 36.52 -11.88 9.35
C HIS A 375 35.84 -12.72 10.44
N ASN A 376 36.47 -12.84 11.61
CA ASN A 376 35.89 -13.50 12.78
C ASN A 376 34.73 -12.71 13.39
N LEU A 377 34.76 -11.38 13.30
CA LEU A 377 33.65 -10.48 13.66
C LEU A 377 32.55 -10.41 12.58
N GLY A 378 32.64 -11.24 11.53
CA GLY A 378 31.61 -11.42 10.52
C GLY A 378 31.74 -10.54 9.27
N TRP A 379 32.85 -9.83 9.08
CA TRP A 379 33.11 -9.04 7.88
C TRP A 379 33.67 -9.90 6.75
N ARG A 380 33.04 -9.86 5.57
CA ARG A 380 33.41 -10.68 4.38
C ARG A 380 34.13 -9.87 3.28
N GLY A 381 34.68 -8.71 3.62
CA GLY A 381 35.41 -7.87 2.66
C GLY A 381 36.82 -8.40 2.36
N SER A 382 37.53 -7.78 1.41
CA SER A 382 38.87 -8.24 1.01
C SER A 382 39.97 -7.69 1.94
N SER A 383 41.02 -8.49 2.17
CA SER A 383 42.23 -8.07 2.88
C SER A 383 42.81 -6.77 2.33
N ARG A 384 42.82 -6.61 0.99
CA ARG A 384 43.29 -5.40 0.30
C ARG A 384 42.53 -4.12 0.70
N THR A 385 41.27 -4.24 1.11
CA THR A 385 40.46 -3.11 1.59
C THR A 385 40.89 -2.68 2.99
N VAL A 386 41.22 -3.64 3.87
CA VAL A 386 41.80 -3.38 5.20
C VAL A 386 43.20 -2.82 5.06
N SER A 387 44.06 -3.41 4.21
CA SER A 387 45.42 -2.92 3.98
C SER A 387 45.44 -1.47 3.50
N ARG A 388 44.54 -1.10 2.58
CA ARG A 388 44.42 0.29 2.11
C ARG A 388 44.02 1.24 3.23
N TYR A 389 43.06 0.85 4.06
CA TYR A 389 42.62 1.66 5.18
C TYR A 389 43.69 1.81 6.28
N VAL A 390 44.37 0.72 6.62
CA VAL A 390 45.49 0.71 7.57
C VAL A 390 46.67 1.54 7.06
N GLN A 391 46.92 1.54 5.75
CA GLN A 391 47.92 2.40 5.13
C GLN A 391 47.54 3.90 5.20
N GLN A 392 46.24 4.23 5.14
CA GLN A 392 45.75 5.59 5.39
C GLN A 392 45.95 5.99 6.85
N LEU A 393 45.69 5.08 7.80
CA LEU A 393 45.95 5.34 9.23
C LEU A 393 47.43 5.56 9.55
N ARG A 394 48.35 4.93 8.81
CA ARG A 394 49.81 5.17 8.91
C ARG A 394 50.24 6.56 8.45
N ALA A 395 49.44 7.18 7.58
CA ALA A 395 49.75 8.48 6.99
C ALA A 395 49.18 9.66 7.81
N LEU A 396 48.44 9.37 8.89
CA LEU A 396 47.92 10.37 9.83
C LEU A 396 48.94 10.58 10.96
N GLU A 397 49.31 11.83 11.24
CA GLU A 397 50.27 12.20 12.29
C GLU A 397 49.70 12.00 13.72
N ASP A 398 48.37 12.09 13.88
CA ASP A 398 47.67 11.87 15.15
C ASP A 398 46.81 10.59 15.14
N PRO A 399 46.69 9.88 16.28
CA PRO A 399 45.83 8.69 16.39
C PRO A 399 44.35 9.05 16.22
N PRO A 400 43.57 8.25 15.46
CA PRO A 400 42.17 8.57 15.18
C PRO A 400 41.31 8.40 16.44
N THR A 401 40.58 9.46 16.81
CA THR A 401 39.63 9.45 17.93
C THR A 401 38.44 8.53 17.62
N THR A 402 38.04 7.68 18.57
CA THR A 402 36.87 6.80 18.45
C THR A 402 35.58 7.54 18.82
N THR A 403 35.15 8.53 18.03
CA THR A 403 33.82 9.12 18.25
C THR A 403 32.74 8.14 17.79
N PRO A 404 31.74 7.80 18.63
CA PRO A 404 30.66 6.91 18.24
C PRO A 404 29.86 7.50 17.06
N VAL A 405 29.55 6.64 16.08
CA VAL A 405 28.79 7.06 14.88
C VAL A 405 27.38 7.48 15.31
N PRO A 406 26.92 8.70 14.98
CA PRO A 406 25.60 9.17 15.36
C PRO A 406 24.49 8.28 14.77
N PRO A 407 23.34 8.17 15.45
CA PRO A 407 22.21 7.42 14.92
C PRO A 407 21.67 8.08 13.64
N LYS A 408 21.21 7.27 12.69
CA LYS A 408 20.62 7.77 11.45
C LYS A 408 19.33 8.57 11.74
N PRO A 409 19.02 9.65 10.99
CA PRO A 409 17.82 10.46 11.19
C PRO A 409 16.52 9.65 11.26
N ARG A 410 16.32 8.73 10.31
CA ARG A 410 15.16 7.85 10.27
C ARG A 410 15.00 6.99 11.54
N ARG A 411 16.12 6.62 12.18
CA ARG A 411 16.10 5.85 13.43
C ARG A 411 15.64 6.71 14.60
N VAL A 412 16.15 7.95 14.69
CA VAL A 412 15.75 8.92 15.72
C VAL A 412 14.29 9.33 15.54
N ALA A 413 13.86 9.63 14.32
CA ALA A 413 12.45 9.88 14.01
C ALA A 413 11.57 8.67 14.38
N GLY A 414 12.05 7.46 14.13
CA GLY A 414 11.40 6.22 14.57
C GLY A 414 11.24 6.13 16.09
N TRP A 415 12.26 6.52 16.86
CA TRP A 415 12.18 6.57 18.33
C TRP A 415 11.21 7.64 18.82
N ILE A 416 11.26 8.85 18.26
CA ILE A 416 10.32 9.94 18.59
C ILE A 416 8.87 9.52 18.34
N MET A 417 8.62 8.77 17.26
CA MET A 417 7.30 8.25 16.90
C MET A 417 6.89 7.00 17.68
N SER A 418 7.81 6.30 18.35
CA SER A 418 7.47 5.07 19.07
C SER A 418 6.83 5.35 20.43
N ASP A 419 6.03 4.40 20.92
CA ASP A 419 5.62 4.41 22.32
C ASP A 419 6.88 4.22 23.21
N PRO A 420 7.12 5.09 24.21
CA PRO A 420 8.26 4.96 25.11
C PRO A 420 8.36 3.58 25.79
N SER A 421 7.23 2.92 26.07
CA SER A 421 7.20 1.58 26.67
C SER A 421 7.77 0.48 25.77
N HIS A 422 7.85 0.73 24.45
CA HIS A 422 8.39 -0.20 23.46
C HIS A 422 9.85 0.09 23.09
N LEU A 423 10.47 1.13 23.65
CA LEU A 423 11.87 1.45 23.41
C LEU A 423 12.78 0.63 24.34
N GLY A 424 13.79 -0.02 23.77
CA GLY A 424 14.85 -0.66 24.56
C GLY A 424 15.62 0.36 25.41
N SER A 425 16.23 -0.10 26.51
CA SER A 425 16.96 0.76 27.47
C SER A 425 18.04 1.64 26.80
N ALA A 426 18.86 1.07 25.92
CA ALA A 426 19.89 1.80 25.19
C ALA A 426 19.31 2.90 24.26
N ALA A 427 18.21 2.61 23.55
CA ALA A 427 17.56 3.59 22.69
C ALA A 427 16.90 4.71 23.50
N THR A 428 16.35 4.38 24.67
CA THR A 428 15.73 5.34 25.60
C THR A 428 16.76 6.35 26.13
N VAL A 429 17.92 5.87 26.58
CA VAL A 429 19.01 6.74 27.05
C VAL A 429 19.52 7.62 25.91
N GLN A 430 19.76 7.04 24.73
CA GLN A 430 20.26 7.79 23.59
C GLN A 430 19.27 8.85 23.11
N LEU A 431 17.99 8.52 23.03
CA LEU A 431 16.95 9.50 22.70
C LEU A 431 16.91 10.62 23.76
N LYS A 432 16.91 10.28 25.05
CA LYS A 432 16.91 11.27 26.13
C LYS A 432 18.07 12.26 25.99
N ASN A 433 19.28 11.76 25.69
CA ASN A 433 20.46 12.60 25.50
C ASN A 433 20.33 13.51 24.27
N ILE A 434 19.82 13.00 23.15
CA ILE A 434 19.58 13.80 21.93
C ILE A 434 18.56 14.92 22.22
N LEU A 435 17.46 14.59 22.89
CA LEU A 435 16.41 15.55 23.22
C LEU A 435 16.89 16.63 24.20
N ALA A 436 17.76 16.27 25.16
CA ALA A 436 18.36 17.25 26.08
C ALA A 436 19.30 18.24 25.37
N ARG A 437 19.90 17.86 24.25
CA ARG A 437 20.82 18.71 23.46
C ARG A 437 20.10 19.62 22.45
N CYS A 438 18.88 19.27 22.06
CA CYS A 438 18.14 19.98 21.00
C CYS A 438 16.71 20.30 21.44
N PRO A 439 16.46 21.55 21.86
CA PRO A 439 15.12 22.02 22.24
C PRO A 439 14.07 21.77 21.17
N GLU A 440 14.43 21.88 19.89
CA GLU A 440 13.52 21.68 18.76
C GLU A 440 13.10 20.21 18.63
N LEU A 441 14.02 19.26 18.82
CA LEU A 441 13.68 17.84 18.84
C LEU A 441 12.88 17.45 20.09
N GLN A 442 13.16 18.08 21.23
CA GLN A 442 12.36 17.93 22.46
C GLN A 442 10.92 18.44 22.25
N ALA A 443 10.75 19.61 21.62
CA ALA A 443 9.44 20.15 21.26
C ALA A 443 8.70 19.23 20.28
N ALA A 444 9.38 18.77 19.23
CA ALA A 444 8.82 17.81 18.26
C ALA A 444 8.36 16.52 18.96
N HIS A 445 9.16 15.99 19.89
CA HIS A 445 8.80 14.82 20.67
C HIS A 445 7.56 15.07 21.55
N GLY A 446 7.48 16.22 22.22
CA GLY A 446 6.31 16.63 22.99
C GLY A 446 5.04 16.71 22.13
N HIS A 447 5.11 17.32 20.95
CA HIS A 447 3.98 17.38 20.01
C HIS A 447 3.53 16.01 19.55
N VAL A 448 4.46 15.09 19.28
CA VAL A 448 4.14 13.71 18.91
C VAL A 448 3.45 12.97 20.05
N ARG A 449 3.91 13.13 21.29
CA ARG A 449 3.24 12.52 22.46
C ARG A 449 1.82 13.03 22.64
N ALA A 450 1.63 14.35 22.62
CA ALA A 450 0.32 14.96 22.74
C ALA A 450 -0.62 14.52 21.59
N PHE A 451 -0.10 14.42 20.35
CA PHE A 451 -0.90 13.95 19.22
C PHE A 451 -1.26 12.46 19.32
N ALA A 452 -0.33 11.63 19.80
CA ALA A 452 -0.59 10.21 20.06
C ALA A 452 -1.69 10.03 21.12
N GLU A 453 -1.63 10.81 22.21
CA GLU A 453 -2.64 10.81 23.26
C GLU A 453 -4.01 11.22 22.71
N MET A 454 -4.09 12.28 21.88
CA MET A 454 -5.34 12.66 21.21
C MET A 454 -5.92 11.53 20.34
N ILE A 455 -5.08 10.79 19.60
CA ILE A 455 -5.53 9.63 18.81
C ILE A 455 -6.07 8.52 19.72
N GLN A 456 -5.36 8.20 20.81
CA GLN A 456 -5.71 7.09 21.71
C GLN A 456 -6.96 7.37 22.54
N THR A 457 -7.12 8.61 23.00
CA THR A 457 -8.23 9.04 23.87
C THR A 457 -9.43 9.59 23.10
N LEU A 458 -9.33 9.67 21.77
CA LEU A 458 -10.31 10.37 20.92
C LEU A 458 -10.53 11.83 21.36
N GLY A 459 -9.44 12.50 21.72
CA GLY A 459 -9.41 13.87 22.24
C GLY A 459 -9.42 14.96 21.16
N GLY A 460 -10.20 14.82 20.09
CA GLY A 460 -10.20 15.77 18.96
C GLY A 460 -10.51 17.22 19.34
N ALA A 461 -11.20 17.47 20.46
CA ALA A 461 -11.41 18.80 21.02
C ALA A 461 -10.11 19.54 21.40
N LEU A 462 -9.01 18.80 21.65
CA LEU A 462 -7.70 19.36 21.98
C LEU A 462 -6.90 19.80 20.74
N LEU A 463 -7.36 19.46 19.53
CA LEU A 463 -6.65 19.75 18.28
C LEU A 463 -6.35 21.24 18.07
N PRO A 464 -7.28 22.20 18.31
CA PRO A 464 -6.98 23.62 18.16
C PRO A 464 -5.86 24.09 19.10
N GLN A 465 -5.88 23.63 20.35
CA GLN A 465 -4.83 23.94 21.33
C GLN A 465 -3.49 23.32 20.91
N TRP A 466 -3.51 22.08 20.41
CA TRP A 466 -2.31 21.42 19.89
C TRP A 466 -1.72 22.19 18.70
N LEU A 467 -2.55 22.65 17.76
CA LEU A 467 -2.12 23.47 16.63
C LEU A 467 -1.46 24.77 17.10
N GLN A 468 -2.04 25.45 18.09
CA GLN A 468 -1.46 26.66 18.68
C GLN A 468 -0.07 26.40 19.27
N HIS A 469 0.10 25.32 20.03
CA HIS A 469 1.40 24.96 20.59
C HIS A 469 2.44 24.64 19.50
N VAL A 470 2.04 23.97 18.42
CA VAL A 470 2.92 23.70 17.28
C VAL A 470 3.41 24.98 16.62
N ARG A 471 2.55 26.01 16.49
CA ARG A 471 2.95 27.32 15.96
C ARG A 471 3.87 28.08 16.91
N ALA A 472 3.63 27.97 18.21
CA ALA A 472 4.43 28.67 19.22
C ALA A 472 5.88 28.16 19.30
N ASN A 473 6.11 26.86 19.04
CA ASN A 473 7.45 26.27 19.02
C ASN A 473 8.19 26.45 17.68
N ASP A 474 7.56 27.11 16.69
CA ASP A 474 8.13 27.50 15.38
C ASP A 474 8.96 26.39 14.70
N LEU A 475 8.38 25.20 14.55
CA LEU A 475 9.02 24.07 13.87
C LEU A 475 8.65 24.10 12.37
N PRO A 476 9.56 24.46 11.44
CA PRO A 476 9.19 24.72 10.04
C PRO A 476 8.57 23.51 9.33
N ALA A 477 9.06 22.30 9.62
CA ALA A 477 8.52 21.07 9.04
C ALA A 477 7.11 20.73 9.55
N PHE A 478 6.76 21.15 10.78
CA PHE A 478 5.43 20.96 11.34
C PHE A 478 4.43 21.99 10.82
N HIS A 479 4.86 23.17 10.36
CA HIS A 479 3.96 24.16 9.75
C HIS A 479 3.22 23.60 8.53
N GLY A 480 3.91 22.86 7.67
CA GLY A 480 3.29 22.20 6.53
C GLY A 480 2.25 21.15 6.96
N PHE A 481 2.52 20.42 8.04
CA PHE A 481 1.58 19.47 8.61
C PHE A 481 0.35 20.17 9.21
N ALA A 482 0.56 21.20 10.04
CA ALA A 482 -0.51 22.01 10.65
C ALA A 482 -1.41 22.66 9.60
N ASN A 483 -0.84 23.31 8.58
CA ASN A 483 -1.57 23.86 7.44
C ASN A 483 -2.39 22.78 6.70
N SER A 484 -1.91 21.53 6.67
CA SER A 484 -2.68 20.42 6.09
C SER A 484 -3.87 20.06 6.95
N LEU A 485 -3.73 20.05 8.27
CA LEU A 485 -4.82 19.72 9.20
C LEU A 485 -5.91 20.78 9.15
N GLU A 486 -5.52 22.05 9.16
CA GLU A 486 -6.45 23.20 9.11
C GLU A 486 -7.32 23.20 7.84
N ARG A 487 -6.77 22.80 6.68
CA ARG A 487 -7.52 22.69 5.42
C ARG A 487 -8.63 21.65 5.44
N ASP A 488 -8.55 20.67 6.33
CA ASP A 488 -9.52 19.57 6.47
C ASP A 488 -10.00 19.46 7.93
N LEU A 489 -10.01 20.59 8.65
CA LEU A 489 -10.16 20.63 10.11
C LEU A 489 -11.41 19.89 10.63
N PRO A 490 -12.60 20.03 10.03
CA PRO A 490 -13.78 19.30 10.48
C PRO A 490 -13.58 17.79 10.43
N ALA A 491 -13.05 17.27 9.31
CA ALA A 491 -12.84 15.83 9.13
C ALA A 491 -11.72 15.29 10.02
N VAL A 492 -10.65 16.07 10.24
CA VAL A 492 -9.57 15.71 11.17
C VAL A 492 -10.09 15.69 12.61
N THR A 493 -10.87 16.69 13.02
CA THR A 493 -11.48 16.75 14.35
C THR A 493 -12.39 15.54 14.57
N ALA A 494 -13.25 15.23 13.60
CA ALA A 494 -14.11 14.05 13.64
C ALA A 494 -13.29 12.74 13.68
N GLY A 495 -12.22 12.63 12.89
CA GLY A 495 -11.26 11.52 12.90
C GLY A 495 -10.59 11.30 14.26
N LEU A 496 -10.36 12.37 15.00
CA LEU A 496 -9.81 12.34 16.35
C LEU A 496 -10.88 12.28 17.45
N THR A 497 -12.19 12.25 17.13
CA THR A 497 -13.27 12.30 18.15
C THR A 497 -14.20 11.09 18.08
N LEU A 498 -14.59 10.66 16.88
CA LEU A 498 -15.56 9.59 16.68
C LEU A 498 -14.87 8.22 16.70
N SER A 499 -15.55 7.13 17.05
CA SER A 499 -14.92 5.79 17.08
C SER A 499 -14.56 5.22 15.70
N TRP A 500 -15.21 5.71 14.65
CA TRP A 500 -15.01 5.25 13.27
C TRP A 500 -13.61 5.59 12.73
N SER A 501 -13.07 4.72 11.88
CA SER A 501 -11.79 4.91 11.17
C SER A 501 -11.80 4.20 9.83
N ASN A 502 -10.86 4.51 8.93
CA ASN A 502 -10.82 3.90 7.60
C ASN A 502 -10.17 2.51 7.55
N GLY A 503 -9.79 1.94 8.71
CA GLY A 503 -9.10 0.64 8.79
C GLY A 503 -9.82 -0.53 8.09
N PRO A 504 -11.15 -0.72 8.29
CA PRO A 504 -11.91 -1.72 7.54
C PRO A 504 -11.84 -1.54 6.01
N THR A 505 -11.80 -0.30 5.53
CA THR A 505 -11.66 0.02 4.10
C THR A 505 -10.28 -0.39 3.61
N GLU A 506 -9.22 -0.09 4.35
CA GLU A 506 -7.86 -0.54 4.03
C GLU A 506 -7.76 -2.07 3.97
N GLY A 507 -8.39 -2.76 4.93
CA GLY A 507 -8.51 -4.22 4.94
C GLY A 507 -9.17 -4.75 3.67
N THR A 508 -10.23 -4.07 3.22
CA THR A 508 -10.91 -4.37 1.96
C THR A 508 -10.03 -4.11 0.74
N VAL A 509 -9.30 -2.99 0.70
CA VAL A 509 -8.32 -2.69 -0.35
C VAL A 509 -7.24 -3.79 -0.43
N ASN A 510 -6.79 -4.31 0.72
CA ASN A 510 -5.86 -5.44 0.75
C ASN A 510 -6.49 -6.74 0.22
N ARG A 511 -7.76 -7.00 0.52
CA ARG A 511 -8.53 -8.12 -0.08
C ARG A 511 -8.66 -7.95 -1.59
N ILE A 512 -8.93 -6.74 -2.10
CA ILE A 512 -8.97 -6.44 -3.53
C ILE A 512 -7.61 -6.75 -4.18
N LYS A 513 -6.49 -6.35 -3.56
CA LYS A 513 -5.14 -6.68 -4.04
C LYS A 513 -4.96 -8.21 -4.16
N MET A 514 -5.44 -8.98 -3.19
CA MET A 514 -5.40 -10.44 -3.23
C MET A 514 -6.25 -11.01 -4.39
N LEU A 515 -7.50 -10.58 -4.53
CA LEU A 515 -8.40 -11.03 -5.61
C LEU A 515 -7.81 -10.74 -7.00
N LYS A 516 -7.21 -9.56 -7.17
CA LYS A 516 -6.52 -9.19 -8.42
C LYS A 516 -5.30 -10.07 -8.71
N ARG A 517 -4.54 -10.46 -7.69
CA ARG A 517 -3.39 -11.38 -7.82
C ARG A 517 -3.86 -12.79 -8.21
N GLN A 518 -4.93 -13.30 -7.59
CA GLN A 518 -5.54 -14.58 -7.98
C GLN A 518 -5.98 -14.60 -9.45
N MET A 519 -6.39 -13.44 -9.98
CA MET A 519 -6.82 -13.29 -11.38
C MET A 519 -5.65 -13.03 -12.35
N TYR A 520 -4.40 -13.08 -11.90
CA TYR A 520 -3.20 -12.77 -12.69
C TYR A 520 -3.29 -11.43 -13.43
N GLY A 521 -3.87 -10.40 -12.76
CA GLY A 521 -4.04 -9.07 -13.35
C GLY A 521 -5.09 -8.97 -14.46
N ARG A 522 -5.77 -10.05 -14.84
CA ARG A 522 -6.85 -10.06 -15.84
C ARG A 522 -8.22 -9.86 -15.21
N ALA A 523 -8.37 -8.77 -14.47
CA ALA A 523 -9.59 -8.40 -13.77
C ALA A 523 -10.12 -7.08 -14.34
N LYS A 524 -10.88 -7.16 -15.44
CA LYS A 524 -11.71 -6.03 -15.88
C LYS A 524 -12.66 -5.64 -14.72
N LEU A 525 -12.98 -4.36 -14.63
CA LEU A 525 -13.71 -3.79 -13.50
C LEU A 525 -15.04 -4.52 -13.23
N ASP A 526 -15.79 -4.85 -14.29
CA ASP A 526 -17.04 -5.62 -14.22
C ASP A 526 -16.89 -6.91 -13.41
N LEU A 527 -15.87 -7.71 -13.72
CA LEU A 527 -15.62 -8.98 -13.04
C LEU A 527 -15.00 -8.80 -11.66
N LEU A 528 -14.13 -7.78 -11.50
CA LEU A 528 -13.55 -7.47 -10.21
C LEU A 528 -14.63 -7.05 -9.22
N ARG A 529 -15.53 -6.16 -9.63
CA ARG A 529 -16.69 -5.70 -8.85
C ARG A 529 -17.50 -6.88 -8.35
N CYS A 530 -17.94 -7.79 -9.23
CA CYS A 530 -18.68 -8.99 -8.80
C CYS A 530 -17.92 -9.81 -7.75
N ARG A 531 -16.60 -10.01 -7.91
CA ARG A 531 -15.83 -10.76 -6.91
C ARG A 531 -15.65 -10.00 -5.60
N VAL A 532 -15.52 -8.68 -5.62
CA VAL A 532 -15.40 -7.89 -4.39
C VAL A 532 -16.71 -7.92 -3.60
N LEU A 533 -17.85 -7.81 -4.29
CA LEU A 533 -19.16 -7.78 -3.66
C LEU A 533 -19.61 -9.16 -3.16
N TYR A 534 -19.28 -10.24 -3.89
CA TYR A 534 -19.88 -11.56 -3.66
C TYR A 534 -18.90 -12.68 -3.28
N ALA A 535 -17.58 -12.49 -3.31
CA ALA A 535 -16.62 -13.54 -2.95
C ALA A 535 -16.31 -13.62 -1.43
N THR A 536 -17.13 -12.98 -0.60
CA THR A 536 -16.94 -12.90 0.86
C THR A 536 -17.46 -14.11 1.60
#